data_AF-A0A7K9YNJ3-F1
#
_entry.id   AF-A0A7K9YNJ3-F1
#
_cell.length_a   1.000
_cell.length_b   1.000
_cell.length_c   1.000
_cell.angle_alpha   90.00
_cell.angle_beta   90.00
_cell.angle_gamma   90.00
#
_symmetry.space_group_name_H-M   'P 1'
#
loop_
_entity.id
_entity.type
_entity.pdbx_description
1 polymer ?
#
loop_
_entity_poly.entity_id
_entity_poly.type
_entity_poly.pdbx_seq_one_letter_code
_entity_poly.pdbx_strand_id
1 'polypeptide(L)'
;SQPQLGELTASHITPDSIQLEWSIPKGTFDSFTVQYKDAQGQPQVLPVDGGSCTVTVPGLSPSRRYKFNLYGVWGRKRLGPISTDAVTVILLCTAAPDPAQEELPSQPQLGELTASHISPDSVQLEWSIPEGTFDSFTVQYKDAQGQLQVLPVDGGSRTVTVPGLSPSRRYKFNLYGVWGQKRFGPISTDAITEDSFTLASTPCIAAPAPVMEEWPSQPRLGELIASHISPDSIQLEWSIPEGTFDSFTVQYKDAQGQSQVLPMDGGSRKVTVP
;
A
#
# COMPACT_ATOMS: atom_id res chain seq x y z
N SER A 1 31.48 32.40 35.27
CA SER A 1 32.09 31.68 34.13
C SER A 1 31.65 32.33 32.83
N GLN A 2 32.53 32.43 31.83
CA GLN A 2 32.15 32.97 30.50
C GLN A 2 31.09 32.07 29.87
N PRO A 3 29.96 32.63 29.38
CA PRO A 3 28.92 31.85 28.74
C PRO A 3 29.34 31.41 27.33
N GLN A 4 28.79 30.29 26.88
CA GLN A 4 29.03 29.73 25.56
C GLN A 4 27.72 29.70 24.78
N LEU A 5 27.78 30.23 23.56
CA LEU A 5 26.68 30.17 22.61
C LEU A 5 26.80 28.85 21.83
N GLY A 6 25.74 28.06 21.82
CA GLY A 6 25.69 26.75 21.19
C GLY A 6 25.31 26.82 19.72
N GLU A 7 24.56 25.83 19.25
CA GLU A 7 24.04 25.79 17.88
C GLU A 7 22.89 26.79 17.70
N LEU A 8 22.79 27.39 16.50
CA LEU A 8 21.67 28.23 16.06
C LEU A 8 20.93 27.50 14.94
N THR A 9 19.68 27.20 15.17
CA THR A 9 18.79 26.55 14.21
C THR A 9 17.68 27.51 13.80
N ALA A 10 17.20 27.35 12.58
CA ALA A 10 16.00 28.03 12.10
C ALA A 10 14.85 27.03 12.10
N SER A 11 13.77 27.37 12.80
CA SER A 11 12.52 26.61 12.89
C SER A 11 11.36 27.49 12.39
N HIS A 12 10.17 26.89 12.21
CA HIS A 12 8.92 27.60 11.88
C HIS A 12 9.09 28.67 10.78
N ILE A 13 9.54 28.24 9.59
CA ILE A 13 9.80 29.14 8.47
C ILE A 13 8.48 29.43 7.74
N THR A 14 8.00 30.67 7.80
CA THR A 14 6.85 31.17 7.04
C THR A 14 7.31 31.96 5.80
N PRO A 15 6.38 32.38 4.92
CA PRO A 15 6.71 33.25 3.80
C PRO A 15 7.31 34.61 4.22
N ASP A 16 6.99 35.09 5.41
CA ASP A 16 7.29 36.43 5.91
C ASP A 16 7.99 36.47 7.28
N SER A 17 8.25 35.32 7.89
CA SER A 17 8.91 35.23 9.19
C SER A 17 9.66 33.91 9.37
N ILE A 18 10.67 33.91 10.25
CA ILE A 18 11.42 32.71 10.61
C ILE A 18 11.63 32.73 12.13
N GLN A 19 11.42 31.60 12.79
CA GLN A 19 11.81 31.42 14.18
C GLN A 19 13.26 30.93 14.25
N LEU A 20 14.07 31.56 15.10
CA LEU A 20 15.45 31.17 15.37
C LEU A 20 15.54 30.65 16.80
N GLU A 21 16.24 29.54 16.97
CA GLU A 21 16.43 28.89 18.25
C GLU A 21 17.91 28.62 18.48
N TRP A 22 18.37 28.79 19.71
CA TRP A 22 19.77 28.53 20.05
C TRP A 22 19.93 27.86 21.39
N SER A 23 20.97 27.04 21.49
CA SER A 23 21.37 26.39 22.74
C SER A 23 22.37 27.23 23.52
N ILE A 24 22.33 27.15 24.85
CA ILE A 24 23.32 27.75 25.75
C ILE A 24 23.96 26.63 26.58
N PRO A 25 25.01 25.97 26.06
CA PRO A 25 25.62 24.83 26.74
C PRO A 25 26.21 25.18 28.12
N LYS A 26 26.57 26.45 28.33
CA LYS A 26 27.22 26.90 29.56
C LYS A 26 26.97 28.38 29.82
N GLY A 27 26.64 28.72 31.08
CA GLY A 27 26.49 30.10 31.54
C GLY A 27 25.17 30.75 31.15
N THR A 28 25.05 32.05 31.40
CA THR A 28 23.89 32.88 31.07
C THR A 28 24.35 34.14 30.35
N PHE A 29 23.50 34.67 29.47
CA PHE A 29 23.72 35.92 28.77
C PHE A 29 22.79 37.00 29.34
N ASP A 30 23.18 38.26 29.21
CA ASP A 30 22.35 39.40 29.63
C ASP A 30 21.32 39.75 28.55
N SER A 31 21.72 39.66 27.28
CA SER A 31 20.85 39.82 26.11
C SER A 31 21.44 39.13 24.88
N PHE A 32 20.65 38.97 23.84
CA PHE A 32 21.13 38.58 22.53
C PHE A 32 20.79 39.63 21.48
N THR A 33 21.48 39.55 20.35
CA THR A 33 21.20 40.36 19.18
C THR A 33 21.25 39.47 17.95
N VAL A 34 20.14 39.43 17.20
CA VAL A 34 20.09 38.81 15.87
C VAL A 34 20.34 39.89 14.82
N GLN A 35 21.22 39.59 13.88
CA GLN A 35 21.48 40.44 12.71
C GLN A 35 21.21 39.68 11.43
N TYR A 36 20.44 40.28 10.53
CA TYR A 36 20.11 39.74 9.22
C TYR A 36 20.05 40.84 8.17
N LYS A 37 20.01 40.46 6.89
CA LYS A 37 19.78 41.41 5.79
C LYS A 37 18.36 41.22 5.29
N ASP A 38 17.58 42.29 5.20
CA ASP A 38 16.24 42.22 4.63
C ASP A 38 16.25 42.03 3.10
N ALA A 39 15.06 42.03 2.48
CA ALA A 39 14.92 41.81 1.04
C ALA A 39 15.59 42.91 0.19
N GLN A 40 15.70 44.11 0.75
CA GLN A 40 16.37 45.27 0.17
C GLN A 40 17.88 45.25 0.43
N GLY A 41 18.38 44.24 1.17
CA GLY A 41 19.78 44.09 1.55
C GLY A 41 20.21 44.99 2.71
N GLN A 42 19.27 45.68 3.37
CA GLN A 42 19.54 46.53 4.52
C GLN A 42 19.78 45.66 5.77
N PRO A 43 20.78 46.00 6.60
CA PRO A 43 21.05 45.27 7.83
C PRO A 43 19.99 45.59 8.90
N GLN A 44 19.30 44.56 9.37
CA GLN A 44 18.33 44.61 10.45
C GLN A 44 18.92 44.02 11.72
N VAL A 45 18.51 44.57 12.87
CA VAL A 45 19.02 44.17 14.19
C VAL A 45 17.84 43.97 15.14
N LEU A 46 17.68 42.75 15.64
CA LEU A 46 16.62 42.38 16.56
C LEU A 46 17.21 42.07 17.96
N PRO A 47 16.91 42.87 18.99
CA PRO A 47 17.31 42.57 20.36
C PRO A 47 16.46 41.45 20.95
N VAL A 48 17.06 40.60 21.78
CA VAL A 48 16.38 39.51 22.50
C VAL A 48 16.84 39.49 23.95
N ASP A 49 15.94 39.14 24.86
CA ASP A 49 16.26 39.00 26.28
C ASP A 49 17.25 37.86 26.54
N GLY A 50 18.14 38.03 27.53
CA GLY A 50 19.19 37.07 27.84
C GLY A 50 18.71 35.73 28.41
N GLY A 51 17.46 35.69 28.90
CA GLY A 51 16.79 34.47 29.33
C GLY A 51 16.11 33.68 28.21
N SER A 52 16.04 34.24 27.00
CA SER A 52 15.38 33.61 25.86
C SER A 52 16.37 32.78 25.05
N CYS A 53 15.92 31.62 24.60
CA CYS A 53 16.63 30.75 23.65
C CYS A 53 15.93 30.70 22.28
N THR A 54 14.89 31.52 22.08
CA THR A 54 14.09 31.55 20.86
C THR A 54 13.75 33.00 20.49
N VAL A 55 13.60 33.30 19.20
CA VAL A 55 13.06 34.57 18.70
C VAL A 55 12.42 34.40 17.34
N THR A 56 11.31 35.11 17.09
CA THR A 56 10.69 35.20 15.77
C THR A 56 11.20 36.44 15.05
N VAL A 57 11.70 36.28 13.82
CA VAL A 57 12.13 37.36 12.94
C VAL A 57 11.04 37.65 11.91
N PRO A 58 10.25 38.74 12.04
CA PRO A 58 9.20 39.09 11.10
C PRO A 58 9.72 39.93 9.92
N GLY A 59 8.86 40.13 8.90
CA GLY A 59 9.11 41.07 7.80
C GLY A 59 10.08 40.55 6.73
N LEU A 60 10.20 39.24 6.59
CA LEU A 60 10.96 38.60 5.52
C LEU A 60 10.15 38.57 4.22
N SER A 61 10.83 38.39 3.09
CA SER A 61 10.19 38.20 1.79
C SER A 61 10.16 36.72 1.44
N PRO A 62 9.10 36.22 0.79
CA PRO A 62 8.95 34.82 0.44
C PRO A 62 10.01 34.36 -0.55
N SER A 63 10.28 33.05 -0.58
CA SER A 63 11.16 32.39 -1.56
C SER A 63 12.61 32.91 -1.61
N ARG A 64 13.11 33.43 -0.49
CA ARG A 64 14.43 34.08 -0.42
C ARG A 64 15.28 33.46 0.68
N ARG A 65 16.57 33.28 0.39
CA ARG A 65 17.56 32.84 1.37
C ARG A 65 18.00 34.03 2.24
N TYR A 66 17.88 33.86 3.54
CA TYR A 66 18.34 34.78 4.56
C TYR A 66 19.46 34.14 5.38
N LYS A 67 20.45 34.96 5.74
CA LYS A 67 21.53 34.59 6.65
C LYS A 67 21.36 35.36 7.96
N PHE A 68 21.19 34.62 9.05
CA PHE A 68 21.03 35.18 10.38
C PHE A 68 22.33 35.01 11.16
N ASN A 69 22.68 36.01 11.96
CA ASN A 69 23.84 36.00 12.84
C ASN A 69 23.38 36.32 14.25
N LEU A 70 23.59 35.40 15.18
CA LEU A 70 23.26 35.60 16.59
C LEU A 70 24.51 35.97 17.38
N TYR A 71 24.37 37.01 18.21
CA TYR A 71 25.39 37.46 19.15
C TYR A 71 24.82 37.44 20.57
N GLY A 72 25.52 36.83 21.51
CA GLY A 72 25.21 36.92 22.94
C GLY A 72 25.97 38.05 23.61
N VAL A 73 25.33 38.82 24.46
CA VAL A 73 25.91 39.90 25.25
C VAL A 73 26.09 39.40 26.68
N TRP A 74 27.30 39.54 27.20
CA TRP A 74 27.67 39.18 28.57
C TRP A 74 28.57 40.26 29.18
N GLY A 75 28.05 40.99 30.15
CA GLY A 75 28.61 42.21 30.70
C GLY A 75 28.78 43.29 29.62
N ARG A 76 30.03 43.65 29.34
CA ARG A 76 30.40 44.59 28.25
C ARG A 76 30.96 43.89 27.02
N LYS A 77 30.89 42.56 26.97
CA LYS A 77 31.45 41.74 25.88
C LYS A 77 30.33 41.15 25.03
N ARG A 78 30.56 41.11 23.72
CA ARG A 78 29.71 40.42 22.75
C ARG A 78 30.41 39.13 22.31
N LEU A 79 29.71 38.00 22.38
CA LEU A 79 30.17 36.66 22.01
C LEU A 79 29.37 36.17 20.80
N GLY A 80 30.03 35.49 19.85
CA GLY A 80 29.47 35.13 18.54
C GLY A 80 30.32 35.69 17.38
N PRO A 81 29.81 35.71 16.14
CA PRO A 81 28.50 35.22 15.73
C PRO A 81 28.46 33.70 15.62
N ILE A 82 27.29 33.13 15.89
CA ILE A 82 26.88 31.89 15.23
C ILE A 82 25.89 32.25 14.13
N SER A 83 25.97 31.55 13.00
CA SER A 83 25.20 31.87 11.81
C SER A 83 24.39 30.67 11.36
N THR A 84 23.19 30.93 10.84
CA THR A 84 22.36 29.93 10.16
C THR A 84 21.75 30.53 8.90
N ASP A 85 21.54 29.70 7.89
CA ASP A 85 20.95 30.07 6.62
C ASP A 85 19.57 29.41 6.50
N ALA A 86 18.54 30.18 6.17
CA ALA A 86 17.17 29.67 5.99
C ALA A 86 16.53 30.26 4.74
N VAL A 87 15.66 29.49 4.07
CA VAL A 87 14.93 29.90 2.87
C VAL A 87 13.46 30.05 3.24
N THR A 88 12.91 31.25 3.09
CA THR A 88 11.48 31.51 3.33
C THR A 88 10.61 30.78 2.32
N VAL A 89 9.44 30.32 2.78
CA VAL A 89 8.50 29.56 1.96
C VAL A 89 7.89 30.46 0.87
N ILE A 90 7.53 29.89 -0.28
CA ILE A 90 6.83 30.63 -1.34
C ILE A 90 5.44 31.02 -0.82
N LEU A 91 5.02 32.26 -1.02
CA LEU A 91 3.67 32.74 -0.72
C LEU A 91 2.68 32.17 -1.77
N LEU A 92 2.33 30.90 -1.65
CA LEU A 92 1.11 30.37 -2.25
C LEU A 92 0.04 30.43 -1.16
N CYS A 93 -0.97 31.26 -1.38
CA CYS A 93 -2.04 31.58 -0.44
C CYS A 93 -2.63 30.33 0.22
N THR A 94 -2.46 30.17 1.54
CA THR A 94 -3.50 29.66 2.45
C THR A 94 -3.12 29.95 3.91
N ALA A 95 -4.14 30.28 4.70
CA ALA A 95 -4.12 30.94 5.99
C ALA A 95 -3.48 30.15 7.16
N ALA A 96 -2.77 30.89 8.01
CA ALA A 96 -2.68 30.89 9.50
C ALA A 96 -2.61 29.57 10.32
N PRO A 97 -1.97 29.59 11.51
CA PRO A 97 -1.16 28.48 12.04
C PRO A 97 -1.64 27.86 13.38
N ASP A 98 -0.90 26.81 13.82
CA ASP A 98 -0.70 26.26 15.19
C ASP A 98 -1.51 24.99 15.61
N PRO A 99 -1.07 24.18 16.61
CA PRO A 99 0.24 23.60 16.94
C PRO A 99 0.14 22.07 17.07
N ALA A 100 0.81 21.31 16.21
CA ALA A 100 1.18 19.94 16.53
C ALA A 100 2.36 19.59 15.63
N GLN A 101 3.32 18.91 16.21
CA GLN A 101 4.28 18.11 15.48
C GLN A 101 3.51 17.02 14.70
N GLU A 102 2.86 17.38 13.60
CA GLU A 102 2.53 16.41 12.56
C GLU A 102 3.74 16.43 11.63
N GLU A 103 4.46 15.30 11.63
CA GLU A 103 5.37 14.92 10.57
C GLU A 103 4.80 15.45 9.25
N LEU A 104 5.54 16.32 8.52
CA LEU A 104 5.18 16.71 7.16
C LEU A 104 4.62 15.47 6.49
N PRO A 105 3.34 15.44 6.03
CA PRO A 105 2.77 14.22 5.49
C PRO A 105 3.72 13.76 4.40
N SER A 106 4.43 12.67 4.67
CA SER A 106 5.40 12.12 3.74
C SER A 106 4.70 12.01 2.41
N GLN A 107 5.39 12.43 1.33
CA GLN A 107 4.81 12.43 0.00
C GLN A 107 4.11 11.08 -0.23
N PRO A 108 2.78 11.06 -0.44
CA PRO A 108 2.03 9.82 -0.37
C PRO A 108 2.45 8.92 -1.51
N GLN A 109 2.71 7.66 -1.18
CA GLN A 109 3.15 6.65 -2.12
C GLN A 109 1.96 5.75 -2.47
N LEU A 110 1.71 5.61 -3.76
CA LEU A 110 0.74 4.67 -4.27
C LEU A 110 1.45 3.32 -4.41
N GLY A 111 0.98 2.30 -3.69
CA GLY A 111 1.60 0.99 -3.61
C GLY A 111 1.20 0.08 -4.78
N GLU A 112 0.85 -1.15 -4.46
CA GLU A 112 0.41 -2.14 -5.44
C GLU A 112 -1.09 -1.99 -5.75
N LEU A 113 -1.49 -2.25 -7.00
CA LEU A 113 -2.88 -2.32 -7.45
C LEU A 113 -3.20 -3.74 -7.91
N THR A 114 -4.14 -4.38 -7.23
CA THR A 114 -4.62 -5.72 -7.52
C THR A 114 -6.08 -5.66 -7.98
N ALA A 115 -6.46 -6.61 -8.83
CA ALA A 115 -7.86 -6.85 -9.18
C ALA A 115 -8.36 -8.04 -8.35
N SER A 116 -9.32 -7.79 -7.46
CA SER A 116 -10.02 -8.78 -6.67
C SER A 116 -11.47 -8.91 -7.18
N HIS A 117 -12.16 -10.02 -6.86
CA HIS A 117 -13.57 -10.23 -7.20
C HIS A 117 -13.96 -9.78 -8.62
N ILE A 118 -13.56 -10.58 -9.61
CA ILE A 118 -13.90 -10.37 -11.01
C ILE A 118 -15.27 -10.99 -11.25
N SER A 119 -16.16 -10.25 -11.89
CA SER A 119 -17.48 -10.69 -12.34
C SER A 119 -17.62 -10.45 -13.86
N PRO A 120 -18.70 -10.94 -14.49
CA PRO A 120 -18.90 -10.73 -15.93
C PRO A 120 -19.05 -9.26 -16.32
N ASP A 121 -19.55 -8.43 -15.39
CA ASP A 121 -19.88 -7.02 -15.63
C ASP A 121 -19.15 -6.04 -14.71
N SER A 122 -18.30 -6.54 -13.80
CA SER A 122 -17.65 -5.71 -12.80
C SER A 122 -16.34 -6.31 -12.32
N VAL A 123 -15.42 -5.46 -11.87
CA VAL A 123 -14.15 -5.86 -11.26
C VAL A 123 -13.93 -5.02 -10.01
N GLN A 124 -13.58 -5.66 -8.90
CA GLN A 124 -13.12 -4.93 -7.72
C GLN A 124 -11.62 -4.69 -7.82
N LEU A 125 -11.21 -3.45 -7.57
CA LEU A 125 -9.81 -3.06 -7.52
C LEU A 125 -9.44 -2.76 -6.07
N GLU A 126 -8.23 -3.12 -5.72
CA GLU A 126 -7.67 -3.04 -4.38
C GLU A 126 -6.27 -2.44 -4.47
N TRP A 127 -5.93 -1.50 -3.59
CA TRP A 127 -4.59 -0.92 -3.58
C TRP A 127 -4.06 -0.64 -2.19
N SER A 128 -2.73 -0.66 -2.06
CA SER A 128 -2.02 -0.30 -0.85
C SER A 128 -1.47 1.13 -0.89
N ILE A 129 -1.36 1.74 0.28
CA ILE A 129 -0.75 3.06 0.49
C ILE A 129 0.35 2.85 1.53
N PRO A 130 1.60 2.57 1.12
CA PRO A 130 2.69 2.28 2.04
C PRO A 130 3.06 3.48 2.91
N GLU A 131 2.86 4.69 2.40
CA GLU A 131 3.24 5.93 3.06
C GLU A 131 2.28 7.07 2.68
N GLY A 132 1.93 7.90 3.65
CA GLY A 132 1.09 9.09 3.47
C GLY A 132 -0.41 8.81 3.29
N THR A 133 -1.15 9.86 2.93
CA THR A 133 -2.58 9.83 2.64
C THR A 133 -2.89 10.58 1.35
N PHE A 134 -3.95 10.19 0.65
CA PHE A 134 -4.43 10.88 -0.55
C PHE A 134 -5.78 11.53 -0.25
N ASP A 135 -6.07 12.64 -0.93
CA ASP A 135 -7.36 13.35 -0.81
C ASP A 135 -8.44 12.64 -1.63
N SER A 136 -8.06 12.12 -2.79
CA SER A 136 -8.93 11.32 -3.67
C SER A 136 -8.10 10.41 -4.56
N PHE A 137 -8.76 9.40 -5.12
CA PHE A 137 -8.22 8.62 -6.21
C PHE A 137 -9.08 8.73 -7.46
N THR A 138 -8.49 8.35 -8.59
CA THR A 138 -9.17 8.25 -9.86
C THR A 138 -8.74 7.00 -10.57
N VAL A 139 -9.70 6.13 -10.88
CA VAL A 139 -9.48 4.96 -11.72
C VAL A 139 -9.80 5.33 -13.16
N GLN A 140 -8.87 5.04 -14.07
CA GLN A 140 -9.04 5.21 -15.52
C GLN A 140 -8.93 3.88 -16.23
N TYR A 141 -9.93 3.57 -17.06
CA TYR A 141 -9.96 2.36 -17.88
C TYR A 141 -10.58 2.66 -19.25
N LYS A 142 -10.33 1.78 -20.22
CA LYS A 142 -11.00 1.85 -21.53
C LYS A 142 -12.16 0.87 -21.53
N ASP A 143 -13.35 1.33 -21.88
CA ASP A 143 -14.52 0.46 -22.04
C ASP A 143 -14.43 -0.41 -23.31
N ALA A 144 -15.46 -1.21 -23.56
CA ALA A 144 -15.50 -2.11 -24.72
C ALA A 144 -15.50 -1.35 -26.07
N GLN A 145 -15.98 -0.10 -26.07
CA GLN A 145 -16.00 0.81 -27.20
C GLN A 145 -14.66 1.55 -27.37
N GLY A 146 -13.71 1.35 -26.44
CA GLY A 146 -12.39 1.98 -26.44
C GLY A 146 -12.41 3.42 -25.88
N GLN A 147 -13.54 3.86 -25.32
CA GLN A 147 -13.70 5.17 -24.72
C GLN A 147 -13.14 5.16 -23.30
N LEU A 148 -12.47 6.26 -22.94
CA LEU A 148 -11.83 6.41 -21.63
C LEU A 148 -12.89 6.72 -20.57
N GLN A 149 -13.03 5.83 -19.61
CA GLN A 149 -13.87 6.01 -18.44
C GLN A 149 -13.03 6.43 -17.24
N VAL A 150 -13.59 7.30 -16.41
CA VAL A 150 -12.93 7.90 -15.26
C VAL A 150 -13.85 7.77 -14.06
N LEU A 151 -13.42 6.99 -13.07
CA LEU A 151 -14.18 6.74 -11.84
C LEU A 151 -13.48 7.44 -10.65
N PRO A 152 -14.10 8.47 -10.06
CA PRO A 152 -13.57 9.10 -8.86
C PRO A 152 -13.79 8.20 -7.64
N VAL A 153 -12.85 8.24 -6.71
CA VAL A 153 -12.87 7.46 -5.47
C VAL A 153 -12.40 8.33 -4.31
N ASP A 154 -13.00 8.17 -3.14
CA ASP A 154 -12.61 8.90 -1.93
C ASP A 154 -11.18 8.56 -1.47
N GLY A 155 -10.46 9.53 -0.93
CA GLY A 155 -9.07 9.38 -0.48
C GLY A 155 -8.87 8.40 0.69
N GLY A 156 -9.95 8.14 1.46
CA GLY A 156 -9.96 7.13 2.52
C GLY A 156 -10.22 5.70 2.02
N SER A 157 -10.53 5.51 0.75
CA SER A 157 -10.85 4.19 0.19
C SER A 157 -9.58 3.49 -0.31
N ARG A 158 -9.55 2.17 -0.13
CA ARG A 158 -8.48 1.27 -0.60
C ARG A 158 -9.01 0.23 -1.57
N THR A 159 -10.31 0.30 -1.86
CA THR A 159 -11.03 -0.59 -2.75
C THR A 159 -12.05 0.19 -3.55
N VAL A 160 -12.31 -0.23 -4.79
CA VAL A 160 -13.41 0.28 -5.60
C VAL A 160 -13.92 -0.80 -6.55
N THR A 161 -15.24 -0.89 -6.71
CA THR A 161 -15.86 -1.72 -7.74
C THR A 161 -16.04 -0.91 -9.01
N VAL A 162 -15.50 -1.39 -10.12
CA VAL A 162 -15.70 -0.81 -11.45
C VAL A 162 -16.86 -1.56 -12.14
N PRO A 163 -18.04 -0.95 -12.28
CA PRO A 163 -19.20 -1.57 -12.93
C PRO A 163 -19.22 -1.33 -14.45
N GLY A 164 -20.11 -2.04 -15.14
CA GLY A 164 -20.41 -1.80 -16.56
C GLY A 164 -19.32 -2.30 -17.52
N LEU A 165 -18.58 -3.33 -17.11
CA LEU A 165 -17.64 -4.04 -17.96
C LEU A 165 -18.36 -5.04 -18.86
N SER A 166 -17.74 -5.42 -19.96
CA SER A 166 -18.25 -6.47 -20.84
C SER A 166 -17.63 -7.81 -20.48
N PRO A 167 -18.39 -8.91 -20.54
CA PRO A 167 -17.90 -10.25 -20.19
C PRO A 167 -16.77 -10.71 -21.11
N SER A 168 -15.94 -11.63 -20.61
CA SER A 168 -14.88 -12.31 -21.35
C SER A 168 -13.88 -11.36 -22.05
N ARG A 169 -13.56 -10.22 -21.43
CA ARG A 169 -12.72 -9.17 -22.03
C ARG A 169 -11.62 -8.71 -21.09
N ARG A 170 -10.43 -8.48 -21.64
CA ARG A 170 -9.30 -7.90 -20.92
C ARG A 170 -9.44 -6.39 -20.80
N TYR A 171 -9.35 -5.90 -19.56
CA TYR A 171 -9.33 -4.49 -19.21
C TYR A 171 -8.00 -4.15 -18.53
N LYS A 172 -7.50 -2.95 -18.84
CA LYS A 172 -6.35 -2.35 -18.14
C LYS A 172 -6.86 -1.17 -17.32
N PHE A 173 -6.65 -1.25 -16.01
CA PHE A 173 -7.04 -0.22 -15.06
C PHE A 173 -5.80 0.58 -14.65
N ASN A 174 -5.94 1.89 -14.54
CA ASN A 174 -4.89 2.80 -14.08
C ASN A 174 -5.42 3.57 -12.88
N LEU A 175 -4.78 3.44 -11.73
CA LEU A 175 -5.12 4.19 -10.53
C LEU A 175 -4.18 5.38 -10.39
N TYR A 176 -4.77 6.52 -10.04
CA TYR A 176 -4.05 7.75 -9.71
C TYR A 176 -4.51 8.25 -8.35
N GLY A 177 -3.56 8.64 -7.50
CA GLY A 177 -3.84 9.36 -6.26
C GLY A 177 -3.71 10.86 -6.46
N VAL A 178 -4.55 11.65 -5.80
CA VAL A 178 -4.48 13.10 -5.75
C VAL A 178 -4.17 13.52 -4.33
N TRP A 179 -3.15 14.36 -4.17
CA TRP A 179 -2.77 14.96 -2.90
C TRP A 179 -2.43 16.43 -3.11
N GLY A 180 -3.16 17.31 -2.44
CA GLY A 180 -3.19 18.75 -2.66
C GLY A 180 -3.62 19.10 -4.09
N GLN A 181 -2.69 19.60 -4.90
CA GLN A 181 -2.89 19.93 -6.32
C GLN A 181 -2.08 19.02 -7.25
N LYS A 182 -1.48 17.96 -6.71
CA LYS A 182 -0.56 17.08 -7.43
C LYS A 182 -1.15 15.68 -7.58
N ARG A 183 -0.99 15.12 -8.78
CA ARG A 183 -1.42 13.77 -9.13
C ARG A 183 -0.24 12.80 -9.10
N PHE A 184 -0.44 11.63 -8.52
CA PHE A 184 0.55 10.57 -8.32
C PHE A 184 0.09 9.28 -9.01
N GLY A 185 1.04 8.49 -9.51
CA GLY A 185 0.80 7.31 -10.35
C GLY A 185 1.16 7.56 -11.83
N PRO A 186 0.64 6.75 -12.79
CA PRO A 186 -0.29 5.65 -12.56
C PRO A 186 0.39 4.42 -11.96
N ILE A 187 -0.36 3.66 -11.17
CA ILE A 187 -0.15 2.22 -11.05
C ILE A 187 -1.23 1.51 -11.87
N SER A 188 -0.88 0.38 -12.47
CA SER A 188 -1.75 -0.31 -13.42
C SER A 188 -1.90 -1.77 -13.08
N THR A 189 -3.07 -2.31 -13.36
CA THR A 189 -3.34 -3.75 -13.30
C THR A 189 -4.22 -4.17 -14.46
N ASP A 190 -4.14 -5.44 -14.84
CA ASP A 190 -4.92 -6.02 -15.94
C ASP A 190 -5.83 -7.12 -15.39
N ALA A 191 -7.10 -7.12 -15.79
CA ALA A 191 -8.06 -8.16 -15.41
C ALA A 191 -8.88 -8.62 -16.62
N ILE A 192 -9.31 -9.88 -16.62
CA ILE A 192 -10.19 -10.45 -17.65
C ILE A 192 -11.53 -10.75 -16.98
N THR A 193 -12.61 -10.13 -17.44
CA THR A 193 -13.97 -10.36 -16.92
C THR A 193 -14.46 -11.78 -17.20
N GLU A 194 -15.33 -12.28 -16.34
CA GLU A 194 -15.93 -13.61 -16.47
C GLU A 194 -16.99 -13.68 -17.59
N ASP A 195 -17.49 -14.88 -17.89
CA ASP A 195 -18.55 -15.06 -18.89
C ASP A 195 -19.93 -14.78 -18.28
N SER A 196 -20.78 -14.08 -19.04
CA SER A 196 -22.16 -13.74 -18.68
C SER A 196 -23.10 -14.95 -18.53
N PHE A 197 -22.70 -16.13 -18.98
CA PHE A 197 -23.54 -17.33 -18.97
C PHE A 197 -23.29 -18.23 -17.75
N THR A 198 -23.52 -17.71 -16.55
CA THR A 198 -23.57 -18.58 -15.35
C THR A 198 -24.68 -18.15 -14.39
N LEU A 199 -25.89 -18.68 -14.60
CA LEU A 199 -26.90 -18.79 -13.55
C LEU A 199 -27.42 -20.23 -13.49
N ALA A 200 -26.87 -20.99 -12.54
CA ALA A 200 -27.61 -22.02 -11.84
C ALA A 200 -27.05 -22.14 -10.43
N SER A 201 -27.53 -21.30 -9.52
CA SER A 201 -27.92 -21.76 -8.18
C SER A 201 -28.92 -20.79 -7.56
N THR A 202 -30.13 -21.31 -7.40
CA THR A 202 -31.37 -20.78 -6.82
C THR A 202 -31.17 -20.41 -5.32
N PRO A 203 -32.02 -19.53 -4.71
CA PRO A 203 -31.76 -18.93 -3.41
C PRO A 203 -32.33 -19.78 -2.27
N CYS A 204 -31.61 -19.92 -1.16
CA CYS A 204 -32.15 -20.47 0.09
C CYS A 204 -31.84 -19.59 1.30
N ILE A 205 -32.88 -19.45 2.10
CA ILE A 205 -33.05 -18.75 3.37
C ILE A 205 -31.87 -18.95 4.34
N ALA A 206 -31.56 -17.90 5.10
CA ALA A 206 -30.48 -17.79 6.08
C ALA A 206 -30.33 -18.99 7.04
N ALA A 207 -29.11 -19.55 7.17
CA ALA A 207 -28.53 -20.21 8.35
C ALA A 207 -27.02 -20.54 8.12
N PRO A 208 -26.28 -20.96 9.16
CA PRO A 208 -25.16 -20.28 9.83
C PRO A 208 -23.77 -20.42 9.13
N ALA A 209 -22.76 -19.74 9.71
CA ALA A 209 -21.35 -19.61 9.29
C ALA A 209 -20.72 -20.80 8.53
N PRO A 210 -19.75 -20.54 7.63
CA PRO A 210 -19.13 -21.59 6.82
C PRO A 210 -18.37 -22.55 7.74
N VAL A 211 -18.88 -23.77 7.87
CA VAL A 211 -18.02 -24.91 8.22
C VAL A 211 -17.08 -25.07 7.04
N MET A 212 -15.77 -25.07 7.33
CA MET A 212 -14.75 -25.41 6.35
C MET A 212 -15.10 -26.77 5.76
N GLU A 213 -15.65 -26.79 4.55
CA GLU A 213 -15.68 -28.00 3.76
C GLU A 213 -14.22 -28.30 3.39
N GLU A 214 -13.67 -29.26 4.12
CA GLU A 214 -12.45 -29.94 3.76
C GLU A 214 -12.62 -30.42 2.31
N TRP A 215 -11.79 -29.89 1.41
CA TRP A 215 -11.74 -30.33 0.01
C TRP A 215 -11.77 -31.87 -0.01
N PRO A 216 -12.61 -32.53 -0.83
CA PRO A 216 -12.62 -33.98 -0.88
C PRO A 216 -11.21 -34.43 -1.25
N SER A 217 -10.54 -35.06 -0.29
CA SER A 217 -9.19 -35.57 -0.46
C SER A 217 -9.12 -36.40 -1.74
N GLN A 218 -8.06 -36.20 -2.51
CA GLN A 218 -7.84 -36.90 -3.78
C GLN A 218 -8.11 -38.40 -3.62
N PRO A 219 -8.92 -39.04 -4.49
CA PRO A 219 -9.29 -40.43 -4.31
C PRO A 219 -8.04 -41.31 -4.32
N ARG A 220 -7.88 -42.13 -3.29
CA ARG A 220 -6.71 -42.99 -3.10
C ARG A 220 -7.12 -44.44 -3.24
N LEU A 221 -6.47 -45.14 -4.18
CA LEU A 221 -6.55 -46.59 -4.25
C LEU A 221 -5.70 -47.15 -3.11
N GLY A 222 -6.32 -47.96 -2.27
CA GLY A 222 -5.69 -48.65 -1.15
C GLY A 222 -5.02 -49.94 -1.58
N GLU A 223 -4.94 -50.88 -0.66
CA GLU A 223 -4.29 -52.18 -0.88
C GLU A 223 -5.03 -53.01 -1.93
N LEU A 224 -4.25 -53.66 -2.82
CA LEU A 224 -4.71 -54.66 -3.78
C LEU A 224 -4.32 -56.05 -3.26
N ILE A 225 -5.31 -56.90 -3.05
CA ILE A 225 -5.14 -58.22 -2.46
C ILE A 225 -5.62 -59.26 -3.48
N ALA A 226 -4.82 -60.32 -3.65
CA ALA A 226 -5.26 -61.51 -4.36
C ALA A 226 -5.91 -62.49 -3.38
N SER A 227 -7.17 -62.81 -3.63
CA SER A 227 -7.94 -63.84 -2.92
C SER A 227 -8.34 -64.95 -3.90
N HIS A 228 -8.76 -66.10 -3.36
CA HIS A 228 -9.31 -67.22 -4.15
C HIS A 228 -8.43 -67.64 -5.36
N ILE A 229 -7.14 -67.84 -5.12
CA ILE A 229 -6.18 -68.29 -6.14
C ILE A 229 -6.45 -69.76 -6.47
N SER A 230 -6.84 -70.02 -7.71
CA SER A 230 -7.01 -71.35 -8.30
C SER A 230 -6.06 -71.50 -9.49
N PRO A 231 -5.82 -72.72 -9.99
CA PRO A 231 -4.98 -72.94 -11.16
C PRO A 231 -5.41 -72.16 -12.41
N ASP A 232 -6.71 -71.86 -12.53
CA ASP A 232 -7.32 -71.26 -13.72
C ASP A 232 -7.92 -69.86 -13.46
N SER A 233 -7.76 -69.31 -12.25
CA SER A 233 -8.30 -67.98 -11.92
C SER A 233 -7.73 -67.39 -10.64
N ILE A 234 -7.66 -66.06 -10.57
CA ILE A 234 -7.32 -65.30 -9.37
C ILE A 234 -8.33 -64.16 -9.17
N GLN A 235 -8.81 -63.99 -7.95
CA GLN A 235 -9.70 -62.89 -7.60
C GLN A 235 -8.88 -61.75 -7.02
N LEU A 236 -8.92 -60.57 -7.65
CA LEU A 236 -8.27 -59.37 -7.16
C LEU A 236 -9.32 -58.51 -6.45
N GLU A 237 -9.00 -58.06 -5.24
CA GLU A 237 -9.84 -57.19 -4.42
C GLU A 237 -9.05 -55.96 -4.01
N TRP A 238 -9.67 -54.79 -3.99
CA TRP A 238 -9.01 -53.57 -3.56
C TRP A 238 -9.89 -52.72 -2.66
N SER A 239 -9.23 -51.94 -1.80
CA SER A 239 -9.90 -50.98 -0.92
C SER A 239 -9.77 -49.57 -1.46
N ILE A 240 -10.78 -48.75 -1.23
CA ILE A 240 -10.76 -47.30 -1.50
C ILE A 240 -10.89 -46.62 -0.13
N PRO A 241 -9.77 -46.38 0.58
CA PRO A 241 -9.81 -45.76 1.90
C PRO A 241 -10.29 -44.31 1.85
N GLU A 242 -10.17 -43.63 0.70
CA GLU A 242 -10.46 -42.20 0.58
C GLU A 242 -10.95 -41.86 -0.84
N GLY A 243 -12.04 -41.09 -0.94
CA GLY A 243 -12.63 -40.61 -2.19
C GLY A 243 -13.43 -41.66 -3.00
N THR A 244 -13.88 -41.25 -4.17
CA THR A 244 -14.62 -42.09 -5.14
C THR A 244 -13.92 -42.06 -6.48
N PHE A 245 -13.86 -43.19 -7.17
CA PHE A 245 -13.35 -43.27 -8.54
C PHE A 245 -14.54 -43.38 -9.51
N ASP A 246 -14.42 -42.82 -10.71
CA ASP A 246 -15.45 -42.92 -11.75
C ASP A 246 -15.38 -44.25 -12.50
N SER A 247 -14.17 -44.80 -12.67
CA SER A 247 -13.92 -46.08 -13.31
C SER A 247 -12.58 -46.68 -12.85
N PHE A 248 -12.45 -48.00 -12.99
CA PHE A 248 -11.21 -48.72 -12.78
C PHE A 248 -10.81 -49.49 -14.04
N THR A 249 -9.52 -49.72 -14.21
CA THR A 249 -9.00 -50.56 -15.29
C THR A 249 -8.00 -51.55 -14.72
N VAL A 250 -8.32 -52.84 -14.82
CA VAL A 250 -7.45 -53.92 -14.35
C VAL A 250 -6.64 -54.44 -15.53
N GLN A 251 -5.31 -54.35 -15.44
CA GLN A 251 -4.40 -54.82 -16.47
C GLN A 251 -3.63 -56.04 -15.95
N TYR A 252 -3.68 -57.15 -16.66
CA TYR A 252 -2.94 -58.37 -16.32
C TYR A 252 -2.31 -58.97 -17.59
N LYS A 253 -1.33 -59.85 -17.41
CA LYS A 253 -0.73 -60.60 -18.53
C LYS A 253 -1.16 -62.05 -18.43
N ASP A 254 -1.62 -62.61 -19.54
CA ASP A 254 -1.96 -64.02 -19.63
C ASP A 254 -0.69 -64.91 -19.69
N ALA A 255 -0.88 -66.23 -19.69
CA ALA A 255 0.20 -67.22 -19.77
C ALA A 255 1.05 -67.10 -21.04
N GLN A 256 0.57 -66.39 -22.07
CA GLN A 256 1.30 -66.12 -23.32
C GLN A 256 2.06 -64.78 -23.27
N GLY A 257 1.98 -64.06 -22.16
CA GLY A 257 2.63 -62.77 -21.94
C GLY A 257 1.88 -61.60 -22.55
N GLN A 258 0.65 -61.82 -23.04
CA GLN A 258 -0.14 -60.79 -23.71
C GLN A 258 -0.96 -60.01 -22.67
N SER A 259 -0.87 -58.68 -22.73
CA SER A 259 -1.58 -57.80 -21.79
C SER A 259 -3.07 -57.76 -22.12
N GLN A 260 -3.89 -58.09 -21.13
CA GLN A 260 -5.35 -57.98 -21.15
C GLN A 260 -5.79 -56.84 -20.24
N VAL A 261 -6.86 -56.16 -20.64
CA VAL A 261 -7.38 -54.97 -19.95
C VAL A 261 -8.87 -55.14 -19.71
N LEU A 262 -9.28 -55.07 -18.46
CA LEU A 262 -10.68 -55.20 -18.03
C LEU A 262 -11.16 -53.86 -17.44
N PRO A 263 -12.02 -53.11 -18.16
CA PRO A 263 -12.63 -51.89 -17.64
C PRO A 263 -13.75 -52.23 -16.65
N MET A 264 -13.86 -51.44 -15.60
CA MET A 264 -14.84 -51.63 -14.53
C MET A 264 -15.41 -50.31 -14.05
N ASP A 265 -16.62 -50.35 -13.52
CA ASP A 265 -17.28 -49.20 -12.93
C ASP A 265 -16.55 -48.76 -11.66
N GLY A 266 -16.61 -47.46 -11.36
CA GLY A 266 -15.95 -46.85 -10.20
C GLY A 266 -16.41 -47.33 -8.81
N GLY A 267 -17.52 -48.05 -8.73
CA GLY A 267 -17.99 -48.74 -7.52
C GLY A 267 -17.45 -50.17 -7.36
N SER A 268 -16.71 -50.68 -8.35
CA SER A 268 -16.16 -52.03 -8.34
C SER A 268 -14.99 -52.11 -7.37
N ARG A 269 -15.01 -53.14 -6.52
CA ARG A 269 -13.96 -53.42 -5.50
C ARG A 269 -13.35 -54.81 -5.63
N LYS A 270 -13.79 -55.59 -6.62
CA LYS A 270 -13.29 -56.93 -6.90
C LYS A 270 -13.50 -57.34 -8.36
N VAL A 271 -12.59 -58.16 -8.87
CA VAL A 271 -12.63 -58.78 -10.20
C VAL A 271 -12.06 -60.19 -10.12
N THR A 272 -12.56 -61.10 -10.96
CA THR A 272 -11.91 -62.40 -11.19
C THR A 272 -11.24 -62.36 -12.55
N VAL A 273 -9.94 -62.64 -12.59
CA VAL A 273 -9.19 -62.78 -13.84
C VAL A 273 -8.77 -64.24 -14.04
N PRO A 274 -8.83 -64.77 -15.27
CA PRO A 274 -8.38 -66.12 -15.62
C PRO A 274 -6.85 -66.23 -15.66
#